data_AF-J2T0G2-F1
#
_entry.id   AF-J2T0G2-F1
#
_cell.length_a   1.000
_cell.length_b   1.000
_cell.length_c   1.000
_cell.angle_alpha   90.00
_cell.angle_beta   90.00
_cell.angle_gamma   90.00
#
_symmetry.space_group_name_H-M   'P 1'
#
loop_
_entity.id
_entity.type
_entity.pdbx_description
1 polymer ?
#
loop_
_entity_poly.entity_id
_entity_poly.type
_entity_poly.pdbx_seq_one_letter_code
_entity_poly.pdbx_strand_id
1 'polypeptide(L)'
;MKKLLLPLLIPYGIFAQVGINTPTPSATFDITAKNSTGTTTAADGILIPRIDRQRAQNMTGVTSSTLIYVDSIATGTPTGNAVNIDSTGFYFFNGTAWVKLNSNIYNSDGTLTENRTVTQAGNTLAFNGTSLNAFSVAGSTFSVDAANNRVGIGTSTPTAKIEVASGVTGSSGLKFTNINNTTAPTSNTSPLGIDANGNVVVQSSVTTSFRSFNINATTPTSSAVAIGSLEFRYPSTTCTNTDSYIQVRTTTGTNNTGIIHGIYRTAQNGSAFINSVPLTITPTFANIGAGIPGNPNPAMIPVNCTQDGHAQFTFFSYVDKTFYRVSFHIADGDGLGFGALGYVFIELQR
;
A
#
# COMPACT_ATOMS: atom_id res chain seq x y z
N MET A 1 51.95 -103.86 -13.27
CA MET A 1 50.82 -103.01 -12.84
C MET A 1 51.10 -101.58 -13.32
N LYS A 2 50.41 -101.09 -14.35
CA LYS A 2 50.58 -99.71 -14.87
C LYS A 2 49.57 -98.81 -14.14
N LYS A 3 50.05 -97.87 -13.31
CA LYS A 3 49.20 -96.91 -12.61
C LYS A 3 48.87 -95.76 -13.57
N LEU A 4 47.59 -95.62 -13.93
CA LEU A 4 47.07 -94.53 -14.73
C LEU A 4 46.89 -93.31 -13.81
N LEU A 5 47.66 -92.24 -14.03
CA LEU A 5 47.46 -90.95 -13.38
C LEU A 5 46.39 -90.17 -14.17
N LEU A 6 45.24 -89.96 -13.54
CA LEU A 6 44.15 -89.14 -14.08
C LEU A 6 44.38 -87.68 -13.66
N PRO A 7 44.55 -86.72 -14.60
CA PRO A 7 44.66 -85.31 -14.24
C PRO A 7 43.28 -84.76 -13.89
N LEU A 8 43.06 -84.45 -12.62
CA LEU A 8 41.86 -83.78 -12.14
C LEU A 8 41.98 -82.27 -12.47
N LEU A 9 41.33 -81.81 -13.54
CA LEU A 9 41.12 -80.38 -13.75
C LEU A 9 40.08 -79.89 -12.73
N ILE A 10 40.53 -79.15 -11.72
CA ILE A 10 39.65 -78.42 -10.79
C ILE A 10 39.25 -77.11 -11.49
N PRO A 11 37.95 -76.86 -11.77
CA PRO A 11 37.52 -75.56 -12.27
C PRO A 11 37.67 -74.55 -11.13
N TYR A 12 38.73 -73.74 -11.18
CA TYR A 12 38.81 -72.52 -10.39
C TYR A 12 37.77 -71.54 -10.97
N GLY A 13 36.72 -71.27 -10.21
CA GLY A 13 35.83 -70.15 -10.51
C GLY A 13 36.63 -68.85 -10.43
N ILE A 14 36.94 -68.26 -11.59
CA ILE A 14 37.50 -66.92 -11.68
C ILE A 14 36.37 -65.92 -11.38
N PHE A 15 36.35 -65.41 -10.16
CA PHE A 15 35.47 -64.31 -9.80
C PHE A 15 35.92 -63.04 -10.55
N ALA A 16 35.02 -62.41 -11.32
CA ALA A 16 35.31 -61.19 -12.09
C ALA A 16 35.23 -59.90 -11.23
N GLN A 17 35.30 -60.03 -9.91
CA GLN A 17 35.21 -58.92 -8.97
C GLN A 17 36.60 -58.33 -8.73
N VAL A 18 36.69 -56.99 -8.68
CA VAL A 18 37.93 -56.27 -8.36
C VAL A 18 37.78 -55.65 -6.98
N GLY A 19 38.63 -56.07 -6.04
CA GLY A 19 38.76 -55.45 -4.71
C GLY A 19 40.01 -54.60 -4.61
N ILE A 20 39.88 -53.37 -4.11
CA ILE A 20 41.03 -52.55 -3.67
C ILE A 20 40.96 -52.45 -2.15
N ASN A 21 42.03 -52.88 -1.48
CA ASN A 21 42.14 -53.00 -0.02
C ASN A 21 41.13 -53.98 0.64
N THR A 22 40.41 -54.81 -0.13
CA THR A 22 39.54 -55.88 0.39
C THR A 22 39.72 -57.19 -0.39
N PRO A 23 39.96 -58.34 0.28
CA PRO A 23 40.12 -59.64 -0.37
C PRO A 23 38.78 -60.31 -0.69
N THR A 24 37.67 -59.81 -0.15
CA THR A 24 36.31 -60.36 -0.35
C THR A 24 35.38 -59.26 -0.86
N PRO A 25 35.45 -58.88 -2.15
CA PRO A 25 34.63 -57.81 -2.70
C PRO A 25 33.14 -58.13 -2.60
N SER A 26 32.34 -57.18 -2.13
CA SER A 26 30.86 -57.31 -2.05
C SER A 26 30.14 -56.85 -3.33
N ALA A 27 30.87 -56.27 -4.27
CA ALA A 27 30.37 -55.79 -5.56
C ALA A 27 31.38 -56.08 -6.69
N THR A 28 31.01 -55.81 -7.94
CA THR A 28 31.93 -55.97 -9.09
C THR A 28 33.20 -55.13 -8.94
N PHE A 29 33.10 -53.95 -8.31
CA PHE A 29 34.23 -53.14 -7.89
C PHE A 29 34.00 -52.67 -6.45
N ASP A 30 34.86 -53.10 -5.53
CA ASP A 30 34.78 -52.78 -4.11
C ASP A 30 36.09 -52.12 -3.66
N ILE A 31 36.00 -50.94 -3.05
CA ILE A 31 37.17 -50.20 -2.56
C ILE A 31 36.94 -49.90 -1.09
N THR A 32 37.81 -50.43 -0.24
CA THR A 32 37.80 -50.14 1.19
C THR A 32 38.86 -49.10 1.53
N ALA A 33 38.54 -48.23 2.49
CA ALA A 33 39.47 -47.25 3.03
C ALA A 33 40.70 -47.96 3.60
N LYS A 34 41.90 -47.40 3.36
CA LYS A 34 43.12 -47.96 3.93
C LYS A 34 43.15 -47.80 5.45
N ASN A 35 42.62 -46.68 5.94
CA ASN A 35 42.42 -46.41 7.37
C ASN A 35 40.96 -46.01 7.59
N SER A 36 40.11 -46.97 7.95
CA SER A 36 38.66 -46.74 8.11
C SER A 36 38.26 -46.02 9.40
N THR A 37 39.20 -45.72 10.30
CA THR A 37 38.95 -45.04 11.59
C THR A 37 40.14 -44.18 12.03
N GLY A 38 39.91 -43.15 12.86
CA GLY A 38 40.97 -42.43 13.59
C GLY A 38 41.28 -41.00 13.11
N THR A 39 42.44 -40.48 13.52
CA THR A 39 42.95 -39.10 13.31
C THR A 39 43.93 -38.97 12.14
N THR A 40 44.01 -39.99 11.29
CA THR A 40 45.02 -40.04 10.21
C THR A 40 44.75 -38.97 9.15
N THR A 41 45.80 -38.40 8.58
CA THR A 41 45.71 -37.38 7.52
C THR A 41 45.94 -37.96 6.11
N ALA A 42 45.98 -39.29 5.98
CA ALA A 42 46.17 -39.95 4.69
C ALA A 42 44.90 -39.81 3.85
N ALA A 43 45.04 -39.45 2.57
CA ALA A 43 43.92 -39.31 1.66
C ALA A 43 43.49 -40.68 1.10
N ASP A 44 42.21 -41.02 1.29
CA ASP A 44 41.53 -42.11 0.61
C ASP A 44 40.53 -41.50 -0.40
N GLY A 45 40.33 -42.15 -1.55
CA GLY A 45 39.37 -41.68 -2.55
C GLY A 45 39.56 -42.30 -3.93
N ILE A 46 38.70 -41.92 -4.87
CA ILE A 46 38.78 -42.32 -6.28
C ILE A 46 38.98 -41.06 -7.12
N LEU A 47 40.07 -41.01 -7.88
CA LEU A 47 40.25 -39.98 -8.89
C LEU A 47 39.54 -40.40 -10.18
N ILE A 48 38.44 -39.71 -10.45
CA ILE A 48 37.72 -39.78 -11.71
C ILE A 48 38.52 -39.05 -12.81
N PRO A 49 38.43 -39.44 -14.09
CA PRO A 49 39.08 -38.71 -15.18
C PRO A 49 38.81 -37.21 -15.12
N ARG A 50 39.89 -36.42 -15.11
CA ARG A 50 39.88 -34.95 -15.11
C ARG A 50 40.14 -34.47 -16.52
N ILE A 51 39.23 -33.67 -17.05
CA ILE A 51 39.29 -33.17 -18.42
C ILE A 51 38.81 -31.72 -18.48
N ASP A 52 39.20 -30.98 -19.52
CA ASP A 52 38.62 -29.66 -19.77
C ASP A 52 37.27 -29.77 -20.48
N ARG A 53 36.52 -28.65 -20.53
CA ARG A 53 35.22 -28.60 -21.23
C ARG A 53 35.35 -28.97 -22.71
N GLN A 54 36.40 -28.54 -23.40
CA GLN A 54 36.57 -28.85 -24.82
C GLN A 54 36.74 -30.35 -25.08
N ARG A 55 37.48 -31.05 -24.21
CA ARG A 55 37.61 -32.50 -24.28
C ARG A 55 36.26 -33.17 -24.04
N ALA A 56 35.52 -32.76 -23.02
CA ALA A 56 34.18 -33.28 -22.74
C ALA A 56 33.22 -33.06 -23.93
N GLN A 57 33.32 -31.89 -24.58
CA GLN A 57 32.53 -31.52 -25.76
C GLN A 57 32.83 -32.44 -26.96
N ASN A 58 34.11 -32.75 -27.17
CA ASN A 58 34.57 -33.56 -28.30
C ASN A 58 34.44 -35.08 -28.08
N MET A 59 34.01 -35.54 -26.90
CA MET A 59 33.80 -36.97 -26.65
C MET A 59 32.59 -37.48 -27.44
N THR A 60 32.79 -38.51 -28.25
CA THR A 60 31.76 -39.21 -29.02
C THR A 60 31.52 -40.61 -28.45
N GLY A 61 30.33 -41.18 -28.66
CA GLY A 61 30.00 -42.53 -28.19
C GLY A 61 30.02 -42.70 -26.67
N VAL A 62 29.75 -41.62 -25.91
CA VAL A 62 29.78 -41.65 -24.45
C VAL A 62 28.59 -42.45 -23.91
N THR A 63 28.87 -43.49 -23.13
CA THR A 63 27.84 -44.27 -22.45
C THR A 63 27.19 -43.45 -21.35
N SER A 64 25.87 -43.52 -21.20
CA SER A 64 25.17 -42.93 -20.06
C SER A 64 25.75 -43.43 -18.73
N SER A 65 25.75 -42.56 -17.72
CA SER A 65 26.39 -42.78 -16.41
C SER A 65 27.92 -42.64 -16.38
N THR A 66 28.56 -42.28 -17.50
CA THR A 66 29.99 -41.91 -17.48
C THR A 66 30.19 -40.70 -16.56
N LEU A 67 31.09 -40.81 -15.58
CA LEU A 67 31.43 -39.76 -14.63
C LEU A 67 32.78 -39.12 -14.99
N ILE A 68 32.83 -37.79 -14.97
CA ILE A 68 34.05 -37.00 -15.19
C ILE A 68 34.15 -35.89 -14.15
N TYR A 69 35.36 -35.36 -13.97
CA TYR A 69 35.59 -34.07 -13.34
C TYR A 69 36.05 -33.07 -14.39
N VAL A 70 35.34 -31.96 -14.54
CA VAL A 70 35.76 -30.84 -15.39
C VAL A 70 36.64 -29.91 -14.56
N ASP A 71 37.93 -29.85 -14.88
CA ASP A 71 38.92 -29.05 -14.14
C ASP A 71 39.16 -27.66 -14.74
N SER A 72 38.69 -27.41 -15.97
CA SER A 72 38.77 -26.12 -16.62
C SER A 72 37.64 -25.90 -17.62
N ILE A 73 37.11 -24.68 -17.63
CA ILE A 73 36.15 -24.17 -18.62
C ILE A 73 36.78 -23.13 -19.56
N ALA A 74 38.10 -22.97 -19.53
CA ALA A 74 38.80 -21.97 -20.34
C ALA A 74 38.72 -22.26 -21.84
N THR A 75 38.54 -23.54 -22.21
CA THR A 75 38.45 -24.03 -23.59
C THR A 75 37.04 -24.54 -23.92
N GLY A 76 36.73 -24.64 -25.22
CA GLY A 76 35.41 -25.06 -25.72
C GLY A 76 34.33 -24.01 -25.45
N THR A 77 33.09 -24.33 -25.80
CA THR A 77 31.92 -23.48 -25.52
C THR A 77 30.81 -24.32 -24.88
N PRO A 78 29.91 -23.74 -24.06
CA PRO A 78 28.79 -24.46 -23.47
C PRO A 78 27.70 -24.71 -24.54
N THR A 79 28.01 -25.56 -25.51
CA THR A 79 27.14 -25.92 -26.63
C THR A 79 27.22 -27.42 -26.91
N GLY A 80 26.19 -27.96 -27.59
CA GLY A 80 26.10 -29.39 -27.88
C GLY A 80 25.98 -30.24 -26.60
N ASN A 81 26.71 -31.35 -26.53
CA ASN A 81 26.72 -32.23 -25.36
C ASN A 81 27.35 -31.58 -24.10
N ALA A 82 28.12 -30.49 -24.25
CA ALA A 82 28.74 -29.75 -23.14
C ALA A 82 27.91 -28.53 -22.68
N VAL A 83 26.65 -28.42 -23.11
CA VAL A 83 25.81 -27.24 -22.85
C VAL A 83 25.68 -26.85 -21.38
N ASN A 84 25.69 -27.82 -20.45
CA ASN A 84 25.55 -27.54 -19.02
C ASN A 84 26.90 -27.39 -18.28
N ILE A 85 28.04 -27.41 -18.99
CA ILE A 85 29.38 -27.23 -18.39
C ILE A 85 29.71 -25.73 -18.31
N ASP A 86 29.11 -25.07 -17.33
CA ASP A 86 29.25 -23.64 -17.04
C ASP A 86 30.38 -23.31 -16.04
N SER A 87 30.90 -24.33 -15.35
CA SER A 87 31.86 -24.19 -14.27
C SER A 87 32.61 -25.50 -14.04
N THR A 88 33.71 -25.45 -13.28
CA THR A 88 34.46 -26.65 -12.88
C THR A 88 33.64 -27.49 -11.90
N GLY A 89 33.76 -28.82 -11.95
CA GLY A 89 33.06 -29.72 -11.04
C GLY A 89 32.83 -31.11 -11.59
N PHE A 90 32.05 -31.91 -10.86
CA PHE A 90 31.68 -33.26 -11.30
C PHE A 90 30.49 -33.24 -12.26
N TYR A 91 30.59 -34.02 -13.33
CA TYR A 91 29.55 -34.18 -14.34
C TYR A 91 29.34 -35.65 -14.68
N PHE A 92 28.09 -36.05 -14.89
CA PHE A 92 27.78 -37.35 -15.49
C PHE A 92 27.11 -37.17 -16.86
N PHE A 93 27.31 -38.13 -17.76
CA PHE A 93 26.63 -38.12 -19.05
C PHE A 93 25.24 -38.76 -18.93
N ASN A 94 24.19 -38.03 -19.30
CA ASN A 94 22.80 -38.54 -19.22
C ASN A 94 22.31 -39.24 -20.50
N GLY A 95 23.18 -39.39 -21.50
CA GLY A 95 22.86 -39.92 -22.83
C GLY A 95 22.77 -38.85 -23.91
N THR A 96 22.57 -37.59 -23.53
CA THR A 96 22.47 -36.45 -24.45
C THR A 96 23.51 -35.38 -24.15
N ALA A 97 23.70 -35.04 -22.88
CA ALA A 97 24.60 -34.01 -22.43
C ALA A 97 25.26 -34.36 -21.09
N TRP A 98 26.35 -33.66 -20.79
CA TRP A 98 26.97 -33.63 -19.47
C TRP A 98 26.06 -32.86 -18.51
N VAL A 99 25.76 -33.45 -17.35
CA VAL A 99 24.90 -32.88 -16.30
C VAL A 99 25.70 -32.75 -15.02
N LYS A 100 25.66 -31.57 -14.41
CA LYS A 100 26.43 -31.25 -13.20
C LYS A 100 25.85 -31.97 -11.98
N LEU A 101 26.71 -32.58 -11.18
CA LEU A 101 26.35 -33.19 -9.90
C LEU A 101 26.35 -32.12 -8.79
N ASN A 102 25.31 -31.27 -8.76
CA ASN A 102 24.89 -30.40 -7.63
C ASN A 102 23.86 -29.31 -8.01
N SER A 103 23.22 -29.39 -9.18
CA SER A 103 22.19 -28.42 -9.55
C SER A 103 20.99 -28.49 -8.61
N ASN A 104 20.63 -27.35 -8.02
CA ASN A 104 19.47 -27.19 -7.16
C ASN A 104 18.83 -25.81 -7.40
N ILE A 105 17.69 -25.57 -6.76
CA ILE A 105 16.91 -24.34 -6.92
C ILE A 105 17.63 -23.06 -6.44
N TYR A 106 18.78 -23.17 -5.77
CA TYR A 106 19.57 -22.02 -5.28
C TYR A 106 20.69 -21.61 -6.23
N ASN A 107 21.11 -22.51 -7.14
CA ASN A 107 22.31 -22.30 -7.96
C ASN A 107 22.08 -22.56 -9.46
N SER A 108 20.84 -22.81 -9.86
CA SER A 108 20.45 -22.99 -11.26
C SER A 108 19.01 -22.55 -11.49
N ASP A 109 18.80 -21.82 -12.59
CA ASP A 109 17.46 -21.47 -13.06
C ASP A 109 16.79 -22.69 -13.73
N GLY A 110 15.46 -22.74 -13.68
CA GLY A 110 14.70 -23.81 -14.34
C GLY A 110 13.20 -23.74 -14.10
N THR A 111 12.49 -24.73 -14.64
CA THR A 111 11.04 -24.87 -14.49
C THR A 111 10.74 -25.97 -13.48
N LEU A 112 9.81 -25.70 -12.56
CA LEU A 112 9.30 -26.75 -11.69
C LEU A 112 8.47 -27.74 -12.53
N THR A 113 8.86 -29.01 -12.52
CA THR A 113 8.19 -30.08 -13.27
C THR A 113 6.84 -30.50 -12.66
N GLU A 114 6.59 -30.14 -11.40
CA GLU A 114 5.42 -30.52 -10.57
C GLU A 114 5.22 -29.47 -9.47
N ASN A 115 4.12 -29.53 -8.72
CA ASN A 115 3.88 -28.65 -7.57
C ASN A 115 4.90 -28.87 -6.43
N ARG A 116 5.25 -27.81 -5.71
CA ARG A 116 6.15 -27.84 -4.54
C ARG A 116 5.42 -27.34 -3.31
N THR A 117 5.55 -28.08 -2.21
CA THR A 117 5.06 -27.68 -0.88
C THR A 117 6.24 -27.68 0.08
N VAL A 118 6.46 -26.58 0.79
CA VAL A 118 7.50 -26.47 1.83
C VAL A 118 6.86 -26.66 3.20
N THR A 119 7.01 -27.85 3.79
CA THR A 119 6.56 -28.12 5.16
C THR A 119 7.62 -27.64 6.16
N GLN A 120 7.30 -26.62 6.94
CA GLN A 120 8.28 -25.98 7.83
C GLN A 120 8.44 -26.64 9.21
N ALA A 121 7.46 -27.43 9.66
CA ALA A 121 7.49 -28.18 10.93
C ALA A 121 7.97 -27.38 12.17
N GLY A 122 7.63 -26.09 12.24
CA GLY A 122 8.03 -25.18 13.33
C GLY A 122 9.28 -24.34 13.07
N ASN A 123 9.97 -24.56 11.94
CA ASN A 123 11.11 -23.75 11.52
C ASN A 123 10.65 -22.55 10.67
N THR A 124 11.54 -21.58 10.46
CA THR A 124 11.30 -20.42 9.58
C THR A 124 12.09 -20.55 8.28
N LEU A 125 11.45 -20.22 7.15
CA LEU A 125 12.13 -19.91 5.89
C LEU A 125 12.18 -18.38 5.72
N ALA A 126 13.39 -17.81 5.86
CA ALA A 126 13.61 -16.37 5.75
C ALA A 126 14.31 -16.00 4.44
N PHE A 127 13.87 -14.90 3.83
CA PHE A 127 14.50 -14.30 2.64
C PHE A 127 15.22 -13.01 3.05
N ASN A 128 16.51 -13.12 3.38
CA ASN A 128 17.32 -11.99 3.87
C ASN A 128 18.02 -11.27 2.70
N GLY A 129 17.26 -10.51 1.91
CA GLY A 129 17.80 -9.68 0.84
C GLY A 129 18.18 -8.28 1.29
N THR A 130 18.95 -7.57 0.47
CA THR A 130 19.31 -6.15 0.65
C THR A 130 18.95 -5.29 -0.57
N SER A 131 18.29 -5.89 -1.56
CA SER A 131 17.95 -5.26 -2.85
C SER A 131 16.47 -4.88 -2.93
N LEU A 132 16.14 -4.03 -3.90
CA LEU A 132 14.76 -3.85 -4.35
C LEU A 132 14.23 -5.19 -4.90
N ASN A 133 12.94 -5.47 -4.71
CA ASN A 133 12.29 -6.67 -5.21
C ASN A 133 13.00 -8.00 -4.85
N ALA A 134 13.63 -8.05 -3.67
CA ALA A 134 14.46 -9.18 -3.23
C ALA A 134 13.66 -10.49 -3.04
N PHE A 135 12.36 -10.38 -2.76
CA PHE A 135 11.42 -11.48 -2.87
C PHE A 135 10.26 -11.02 -3.74
N SER A 136 9.95 -11.80 -4.79
CA SER A 136 8.94 -11.42 -5.76
C SER A 136 8.10 -12.61 -6.20
N VAL A 137 6.82 -12.36 -6.45
CA VAL A 137 5.88 -13.30 -7.07
C VAL A 137 5.41 -12.67 -8.37
N ALA A 138 5.70 -13.32 -9.50
CA ALA A 138 5.35 -12.83 -10.84
C ALA A 138 5.73 -11.35 -11.04
N GLY A 139 6.98 -11.00 -10.73
CA GLY A 139 7.47 -9.63 -10.84
C GLY A 139 6.83 -8.71 -9.80
N SER A 140 6.04 -7.73 -10.24
CA SER A 140 5.45 -6.71 -9.38
C SER A 140 4.15 -7.13 -8.69
N THR A 141 3.59 -8.32 -8.97
CA THR A 141 2.32 -8.75 -8.36
C THR A 141 2.40 -8.73 -6.84
N PHE A 142 3.47 -9.32 -6.29
CA PHE A 142 3.87 -9.14 -4.90
C PHE A 142 5.37 -8.93 -4.87
N SER A 143 5.82 -7.85 -4.25
CA SER A 143 7.23 -7.47 -4.19
C SER A 143 7.61 -7.05 -2.77
N VAL A 144 8.74 -7.56 -2.29
CA VAL A 144 9.39 -7.08 -1.07
C VAL A 144 10.63 -6.29 -1.47
N ASP A 145 10.58 -4.99 -1.23
CA ASP A 145 11.76 -4.11 -1.26
C ASP A 145 12.48 -4.24 0.08
N ALA A 146 13.48 -5.12 0.10
CA ALA A 146 14.28 -5.39 1.29
C ALA A 146 15.32 -4.28 1.57
N ALA A 147 15.71 -3.52 0.55
CA ALA A 147 16.60 -2.38 0.71
C ALA A 147 15.96 -1.30 1.62
N ASN A 148 14.65 -1.09 1.49
CA ASN A 148 13.93 -0.04 2.20
C ASN A 148 12.87 -0.52 3.19
N ASN A 149 12.71 -1.83 3.35
CA ASN A 149 11.72 -2.47 4.22
C ASN A 149 10.28 -2.06 3.85
N ARG A 150 9.89 -2.31 2.59
CA ARG A 150 8.57 -1.98 2.02
C ARG A 150 7.98 -3.17 1.26
N VAL A 151 6.66 -3.20 1.15
CA VAL A 151 5.92 -4.19 0.36
C VAL A 151 5.11 -3.49 -0.72
N GLY A 152 5.23 -3.98 -1.96
CA GLY A 152 4.46 -3.53 -3.10
C GLY A 152 3.52 -4.61 -3.61
N ILE A 153 2.30 -4.22 -3.94
CA ILE A 153 1.31 -5.03 -4.67
C ILE A 153 1.03 -4.31 -5.99
N GLY A 154 1.39 -4.92 -7.12
CA GLY A 154 1.35 -4.28 -8.43
C GLY A 154 2.51 -3.32 -8.72
N THR A 155 3.45 -3.13 -7.78
CA THR A 155 4.66 -2.30 -7.93
C THR A 155 5.88 -2.98 -7.32
N SER A 156 7.05 -2.91 -7.98
CA SER A 156 8.33 -3.42 -7.46
C SER A 156 9.18 -2.34 -6.78
N THR A 157 8.72 -1.09 -6.81
CA THR A 157 9.38 0.08 -6.22
C THR A 157 8.41 0.87 -5.36
N PRO A 158 7.84 0.27 -4.30
CA PRO A 158 6.89 0.96 -3.42
C PRO A 158 7.54 2.18 -2.76
N THR A 159 6.79 3.26 -2.64
CA THR A 159 7.16 4.55 -2.03
C THR A 159 6.69 4.65 -0.58
N ALA A 160 5.66 3.88 -0.21
CA ALA A 160 5.16 3.71 1.16
C ALA A 160 5.56 2.34 1.73
N LYS A 161 5.32 2.12 3.04
CA LYS A 161 5.59 0.82 3.68
C LYS A 161 4.77 -0.31 3.07
N ILE A 162 3.52 -0.04 2.72
CA ILE A 162 2.67 -0.89 1.92
C ILE A 162 2.10 -0.01 0.82
N GLU A 163 2.28 -0.40 -0.43
CA GLU A 163 1.70 0.30 -1.57
C GLU A 163 0.96 -0.68 -2.47
N VAL A 164 -0.26 -0.31 -2.85
CA VAL A 164 -1.07 -1.05 -3.82
C VAL A 164 -1.22 -0.19 -5.07
N ALA A 165 -0.55 -0.61 -6.14
CA ALA A 165 -0.66 -0.01 -7.47
C ALA A 165 -1.55 -0.90 -8.34
N SER A 166 -2.87 -0.67 -8.29
CA SER A 166 -3.86 -1.52 -8.98
C SER A 166 -3.75 -1.55 -10.50
N GLY A 167 -3.11 -0.53 -11.10
CA GLY A 167 -3.08 -0.30 -12.55
C GLY A 167 -4.41 0.19 -13.14
N VAL A 168 -5.43 0.44 -12.32
CA VAL A 168 -6.78 0.85 -12.76
C VAL A 168 -7.14 2.22 -12.19
N THR A 169 -7.34 3.21 -13.06
CA THR A 169 -7.76 4.57 -12.68
C THR A 169 -9.04 4.54 -11.85
N GLY A 170 -9.03 5.24 -10.70
CA GLY A 170 -10.18 5.32 -9.80
C GLY A 170 -10.38 4.11 -8.89
N SER A 171 -9.50 3.11 -8.94
CA SER A 171 -9.52 1.95 -8.05
C SER A 171 -8.19 1.81 -7.33
N SER A 172 -8.20 1.82 -6.00
CA SER A 172 -6.98 1.57 -5.20
C SER A 172 -6.52 0.11 -5.27
N GLY A 173 -7.39 -0.81 -5.71
CA GLY A 173 -7.15 -2.25 -5.64
C GLY A 173 -7.36 -2.86 -4.24
N LEU A 174 -7.59 -2.05 -3.20
CA LEU A 174 -7.89 -2.51 -1.85
C LEU A 174 -9.40 -2.79 -1.71
N LYS A 175 -9.75 -4.03 -1.39
CA LYS A 175 -11.14 -4.45 -1.15
C LYS A 175 -11.26 -5.24 0.15
N PHE A 176 -12.13 -4.79 1.05
CA PHE A 176 -12.54 -5.54 2.24
C PHE A 176 -13.90 -6.19 1.97
N THR A 177 -13.98 -7.52 1.98
CA THR A 177 -15.20 -8.26 1.62
C THR A 177 -16.17 -8.49 2.79
N ASN A 178 -15.70 -8.37 4.03
CA ASN A 178 -16.50 -8.63 5.24
C ASN A 178 -16.77 -7.36 6.08
N ILE A 179 -16.38 -6.19 5.59
CA ILE A 179 -16.80 -4.89 6.15
C ILE A 179 -17.96 -4.42 5.29
N ASN A 180 -19.10 -4.15 5.92
CA ASN A 180 -20.33 -3.72 5.25
C ASN A 180 -20.97 -2.54 6.00
N ASN A 181 -22.06 -2.00 5.45
CA ASN A 181 -22.81 -0.90 6.06
C ASN A 181 -23.53 -1.27 7.38
N THR A 182 -23.50 -2.54 7.80
CA THR A 182 -24.02 -3.00 9.09
C THR A 182 -22.91 -3.20 10.13
N THR A 183 -21.64 -3.09 9.72
CA THR A 183 -20.48 -3.09 10.62
C THR A 183 -20.36 -1.69 11.22
N ALA A 184 -21.04 -1.45 12.34
CA ALA A 184 -21.08 -0.14 12.96
C ALA A 184 -19.68 0.25 13.48
N PRO A 185 -19.23 1.50 13.22
CA PRO A 185 -18.04 2.02 13.88
C PRO A 185 -18.24 2.08 15.40
N THR A 186 -17.17 1.88 16.16
CA THR A 186 -17.14 2.25 17.58
C THR A 186 -17.12 3.78 17.73
N SER A 187 -17.49 4.28 18.91
CA SER A 187 -17.37 5.70 19.23
C SER A 187 -15.95 6.22 18.95
N ASN A 188 -15.83 7.42 18.37
CA ASN A 188 -14.56 8.10 18.05
C ASN A 188 -13.74 7.53 16.87
N THR A 189 -14.35 6.81 15.93
CA THR A 189 -13.67 6.46 14.66
C THR A 189 -13.58 7.66 13.73
N SER A 190 -12.44 7.80 13.04
CA SER A 190 -12.22 8.84 12.04
C SER A 190 -12.45 8.29 10.63
N PRO A 191 -13.17 9.00 9.75
CA PRO A 191 -13.23 8.61 8.34
C PRO A 191 -11.83 8.72 7.71
N LEU A 192 -11.50 7.80 6.81
CA LEU A 192 -10.26 7.83 6.05
C LEU A 192 -10.55 8.40 4.65
N GLY A 193 -9.68 9.30 4.19
CA GLY A 193 -9.64 9.82 2.83
C GLY A 193 -8.30 9.55 2.17
N ILE A 194 -8.15 10.00 0.93
CA ILE A 194 -6.90 9.91 0.17
C ILE A 194 -6.43 11.33 -0.18
N ASP A 195 -5.16 11.64 0.07
CA ASP A 195 -4.56 12.93 -0.29
C ASP A 195 -4.16 13.01 -1.78
N ALA A 196 -3.62 14.16 -2.21
CA ALA A 196 -3.20 14.36 -3.61
C ALA A 196 -2.02 13.47 -4.05
N ASN A 197 -1.28 12.89 -3.09
CA ASN A 197 -0.17 11.98 -3.35
C ASN A 197 -0.60 10.49 -3.27
N GLY A 198 -1.87 10.21 -3.01
CA GLY A 198 -2.40 8.85 -2.88
C GLY A 198 -2.25 8.24 -1.48
N ASN A 199 -1.80 9.01 -0.47
CA ASN A 199 -1.69 8.50 0.90
C ASN A 199 -3.05 8.46 1.58
N VAL A 200 -3.25 7.46 2.45
CA VAL A 200 -4.39 7.42 3.35
C VAL A 200 -4.22 8.47 4.45
N VAL A 201 -5.22 9.34 4.59
CA VAL A 201 -5.27 10.41 5.59
C VAL A 201 -6.57 10.34 6.38
N VAL A 202 -6.64 10.96 7.55
CA VAL A 202 -7.93 11.21 8.20
C VAL A 202 -8.66 12.27 7.41
N GLN A 203 -9.85 11.94 6.90
CA GLN A 203 -10.69 12.92 6.24
C GLN A 203 -11.21 13.91 7.28
N SER A 204 -10.86 15.19 7.13
CA SER A 204 -11.30 16.22 8.07
C SER A 204 -12.81 16.38 8.01
N SER A 205 -13.42 16.29 9.19
CA SER A 205 -14.85 16.31 9.46
C SER A 205 -15.55 17.61 9.07
N VAL A 206 -16.89 17.56 9.03
CA VAL A 206 -17.77 18.74 9.13
C VAL A 206 -17.19 19.72 10.13
N THR A 207 -16.84 20.92 9.65
CA THR A 207 -16.28 21.95 10.52
C THR A 207 -17.44 22.79 11.04
N THR A 208 -17.56 22.93 12.36
CA THR A 208 -18.57 23.79 12.99
C THR A 208 -17.90 24.91 13.77
N SER A 209 -18.51 26.09 13.76
CA SER A 209 -18.07 27.25 14.53
C SER A 209 -19.29 27.92 15.15
N PHE A 210 -19.25 28.11 16.47
CA PHE A 210 -20.28 28.81 17.23
C PHE A 210 -19.65 30.00 17.94
N ARG A 211 -20.25 31.19 17.78
CA ARG A 211 -19.87 32.37 18.54
C ARG A 211 -21.09 33.03 19.14
N SER A 212 -21.04 33.23 20.45
CA SER A 212 -21.95 34.10 21.19
C SER A 212 -21.29 35.46 21.42
N PHE A 213 -22.10 36.51 21.44
CA PHE A 213 -21.67 37.87 21.74
C PHE A 213 -22.74 38.60 22.55
N ASN A 214 -22.29 39.47 23.46
CA ASN A 214 -23.19 40.34 24.21
C ASN A 214 -23.57 41.54 23.35
N ILE A 215 -24.74 42.09 23.63
CA ILE A 215 -25.18 43.32 23.00
C ILE A 215 -25.08 44.41 24.06
N ASN A 216 -23.99 45.18 24.03
CA ASN A 216 -23.71 46.25 24.98
C ASN A 216 -23.07 47.44 24.26
N ALA A 217 -23.71 48.61 24.35
CA ALA A 217 -23.22 49.87 23.79
C ALA A 217 -21.86 50.33 24.35
N THR A 218 -21.45 49.81 25.51
CA THR A 218 -20.24 50.26 26.23
C THR A 218 -19.03 49.34 26.06
N THR A 219 -19.22 48.12 25.54
CA THR A 219 -18.12 47.16 25.28
C THR A 219 -18.32 46.48 23.92
N PRO A 220 -17.61 46.88 22.86
CA PRO A 220 -17.77 46.27 21.55
C PRO A 220 -17.23 44.83 21.58
N THR A 221 -18.11 43.83 21.60
CA THR A 221 -17.74 42.44 21.31
C THR A 221 -17.93 42.16 19.82
N SER A 222 -16.95 41.51 19.19
CA SER A 222 -17.05 41.12 17.78
C SER A 222 -18.03 39.96 17.61
N SER A 223 -18.96 40.07 16.66
CA SER A 223 -19.86 39.00 16.23
C SER A 223 -19.27 38.14 15.09
N ALA A 224 -18.01 38.40 14.71
CA ALA A 224 -17.41 37.80 13.53
C ALA A 224 -17.00 36.33 13.72
N VAL A 225 -17.45 35.47 12.80
CA VAL A 225 -17.16 34.04 12.75
C VAL A 225 -16.57 33.70 11.39
N ALA A 226 -15.29 33.33 11.35
CA ALA A 226 -14.64 32.82 10.15
C ALA A 226 -14.71 31.29 10.12
N ILE A 227 -15.11 30.73 8.98
CA ILE A 227 -15.18 29.29 8.73
C ILE A 227 -15.03 29.01 7.23
N GLY A 228 -14.16 28.06 6.89
CA GLY A 228 -13.81 27.81 5.49
C GLY A 228 -13.26 29.06 4.79
N SER A 229 -13.81 29.40 3.63
CA SER A 229 -13.42 30.59 2.86
C SER A 229 -14.22 31.85 3.23
N LEU A 230 -15.12 31.78 4.23
CA LEU A 230 -16.09 32.83 4.51
C LEU A 230 -15.97 33.35 5.95
N GLU A 231 -16.37 34.59 6.15
CA GLU A 231 -16.53 35.20 7.47
C GLU A 231 -17.86 35.92 7.55
N PHE A 232 -18.62 35.66 8.62
CA PHE A 232 -19.95 36.19 8.85
C PHE A 232 -19.96 37.04 10.11
N ARG A 233 -20.77 38.10 10.15
CA ARG A 233 -20.96 38.93 11.33
C ARG A 233 -22.35 39.55 11.36
N TYR A 234 -22.78 39.98 12.55
CA TYR A 234 -23.90 40.91 12.71
C TYR A 234 -23.36 42.29 13.13
N PRO A 235 -23.59 43.37 12.35
CA PRO A 235 -22.85 44.61 12.51
C PRO A 235 -23.29 45.45 13.71
N SER A 236 -24.50 45.26 14.24
CA SER A 236 -24.95 45.98 15.43
C SER A 236 -24.51 45.28 16.72
N THR A 237 -23.94 46.05 17.64
CA THR A 237 -23.58 45.63 19.00
C THR A 237 -24.46 46.29 20.06
N THR A 238 -25.47 47.04 19.63
CA THR A 238 -26.43 47.75 20.48
C THR A 238 -27.83 47.19 20.24
N CYS A 239 -28.58 46.97 21.32
CA CYS A 239 -29.91 46.42 21.22
C CYS A 239 -30.85 47.54 20.77
N THR A 240 -31.35 47.44 19.54
CA THR A 240 -32.21 48.44 18.93
C THR A 240 -33.35 47.77 18.18
N ASN A 241 -34.43 48.51 17.97
CA ASN A 241 -35.51 48.17 17.04
C ASN A 241 -35.17 48.47 15.57
N THR A 242 -33.97 49.00 15.31
CA THR A 242 -33.48 49.25 13.96
C THR A 242 -33.09 47.93 13.31
N ASP A 243 -33.72 47.68 12.16
CA ASP A 243 -33.46 46.54 11.31
C ASP A 243 -32.01 46.50 10.82
N SER A 244 -31.37 45.34 10.95
CA SER A 244 -30.02 45.09 10.44
C SER A 244 -29.90 43.69 9.82
N TYR A 245 -28.79 43.46 9.13
CA TYR A 245 -28.57 42.25 8.32
C TYR A 245 -27.29 41.54 8.75
N ILE A 246 -27.28 40.22 8.61
CA ILE A 246 -25.99 39.51 8.62
C ILE A 246 -25.17 39.98 7.45
N GLN A 247 -23.90 40.23 7.72
CA GLN A 247 -22.90 40.54 6.73
C GLN A 247 -22.00 39.33 6.51
N VAL A 248 -21.55 39.18 5.27
CA VAL A 248 -20.59 38.15 4.90
C VAL A 248 -19.48 38.74 4.03
N ARG A 249 -18.29 38.19 4.16
CA ARG A 249 -17.19 38.40 3.22
C ARG A 249 -16.46 37.07 2.96
N THR A 250 -15.74 37.02 1.86
CA THR A 250 -14.74 35.97 1.60
C THR A 250 -13.42 36.35 2.26
N THR A 251 -12.72 35.37 2.83
CA THR A 251 -11.40 35.52 3.45
C THR A 251 -10.26 35.20 2.48
N THR A 252 -10.56 34.67 1.30
CA THR A 252 -9.55 34.21 0.32
C THR A 252 -9.02 35.31 -0.60
N GLY A 253 -9.58 36.52 -0.52
CA GLY A 253 -9.26 37.62 -1.43
C GLY A 253 -9.91 37.51 -2.82
N THR A 254 -10.65 36.43 -3.11
CA THR A 254 -11.39 36.22 -4.37
C THR A 254 -12.89 36.07 -4.09
N ASN A 255 -13.73 36.57 -5.01
CA ASN A 255 -15.18 36.47 -4.88
C ASN A 255 -15.63 35.00 -4.76
N ASN A 256 -16.54 34.73 -3.83
CA ASN A 256 -17.18 33.44 -3.66
C ASN A 256 -18.63 33.52 -4.21
N THR A 257 -18.88 32.88 -5.36
CA THR A 257 -20.17 32.85 -6.03
C THR A 257 -20.93 31.58 -5.70
N GLY A 258 -22.24 31.70 -5.45
CA GLY A 258 -23.06 30.57 -5.05
C GLY A 258 -24.55 30.88 -5.04
N ILE A 259 -25.32 29.98 -4.43
CA ILE A 259 -26.76 30.16 -4.23
C ILE A 259 -27.07 30.01 -2.75
N ILE A 260 -27.88 30.93 -2.22
CA ILE A 260 -28.54 30.74 -0.94
C ILE A 260 -29.80 29.89 -1.17
N HIS A 261 -29.93 28.75 -0.50
CA HIS A 261 -31.17 27.98 -0.48
C HIS A 261 -31.96 28.31 0.78
N GLY A 262 -33.19 28.80 0.59
CA GLY A 262 -34.19 29.01 1.63
C GLY A 262 -33.72 29.89 2.78
N ILE A 263 -34.29 31.09 2.90
CA ILE A 263 -34.05 31.95 4.07
C ILE A 263 -35.29 31.91 4.93
N TYR A 264 -35.15 31.50 6.19
CA TYR A 264 -36.24 31.50 7.15
C TYR A 264 -35.97 32.52 8.26
N ARG A 265 -36.91 33.44 8.48
CA ARG A 265 -36.89 34.38 9.62
C ARG A 265 -38.04 34.10 10.57
N THR A 266 -37.77 34.18 11.86
CA THR A 266 -38.77 34.34 12.92
C THR A 266 -38.49 35.60 13.73
N ALA A 267 -39.56 36.29 14.11
CA ALA A 267 -39.56 37.39 15.06
C ALA A 267 -40.86 37.32 15.86
N GLN A 268 -40.92 37.98 17.02
CA GLN A 268 -42.11 38.01 17.89
C GLN A 268 -43.41 38.35 17.12
N ASN A 269 -43.32 39.21 16.10
CA ASN A 269 -44.48 39.69 15.33
C ASN A 269 -44.56 39.15 13.88
N GLY A 270 -43.86 38.07 13.55
CA GLY A 270 -44.08 37.37 12.27
C GLY A 270 -42.91 36.54 11.75
N SER A 271 -43.25 35.62 10.84
CA SER A 271 -42.30 34.73 10.16
C SER A 271 -42.37 34.93 8.66
N ALA A 272 -41.25 34.72 7.97
CA ALA A 272 -41.22 34.81 6.51
C ALA A 272 -40.14 33.93 5.88
N PHE A 273 -40.40 33.52 4.64
CA PHE A 273 -39.55 32.64 3.84
C PHE A 273 -39.20 33.28 2.50
N ILE A 274 -37.92 33.22 2.12
CA ILE A 274 -37.46 33.65 0.80
C ILE A 274 -36.91 32.45 0.05
N ASN A 275 -37.35 32.28 -1.20
CA ASN A 275 -36.90 31.21 -2.10
C ASN A 275 -35.43 31.42 -2.54
N SER A 276 -34.81 30.40 -3.15
CA SER A 276 -33.38 30.39 -3.47
C SER A 276 -32.92 31.58 -4.32
N VAL A 277 -31.81 32.20 -3.92
CA VAL A 277 -31.27 33.41 -4.57
C VAL A 277 -29.76 33.30 -4.84
N PRO A 278 -29.27 33.64 -6.04
CA PRO A 278 -27.84 33.76 -6.32
C PRO A 278 -27.16 34.84 -5.46
N LEU A 279 -25.94 34.58 -5.00
CA LEU A 279 -25.16 35.50 -4.17
C LEU A 279 -23.69 35.49 -4.60
N THR A 280 -23.10 36.69 -4.70
CA THR A 280 -21.65 36.86 -4.91
C THR A 280 -21.03 37.52 -3.69
N ILE A 281 -20.36 36.75 -2.86
CA ILE A 281 -19.67 37.22 -1.66
C ILE A 281 -18.32 37.82 -2.06
N THR A 282 -18.06 39.07 -1.69
CA THR A 282 -16.82 39.79 -2.03
C THR A 282 -15.85 39.83 -0.83
N PRO A 283 -14.58 40.26 -1.01
CA PRO A 283 -13.60 40.44 0.09
C PRO A 283 -13.98 41.50 1.12
N THR A 284 -14.98 42.33 0.84
CA THR A 284 -15.52 43.32 1.76
C THR A 284 -16.83 42.85 2.37
N PHE A 285 -17.05 43.11 3.66
CA PHE A 285 -18.32 42.79 4.30
C PHE A 285 -19.48 43.50 3.59
N ALA A 286 -20.43 42.71 3.11
CA ALA A 286 -21.66 43.19 2.53
C ALA A 286 -22.84 42.54 3.24
N ASN A 287 -23.95 43.26 3.33
CA ASN A 287 -25.21 42.69 3.83
C ASN A 287 -25.62 41.55 2.93
N ILE A 288 -25.88 40.39 3.52
CA ILE A 288 -26.63 39.36 2.83
C ILE A 288 -28.04 39.93 2.63
N GLY A 289 -28.49 40.03 1.38
CA GLY A 289 -29.84 40.49 1.02
C GLY A 289 -30.04 41.97 0.68
N ALA A 290 -29.12 42.87 1.04
CA ALA A 290 -29.19 44.26 0.57
C ALA A 290 -28.21 44.46 -0.59
N GLY A 291 -28.72 44.48 -1.82
CA GLY A 291 -28.02 45.04 -2.98
C GLY A 291 -26.59 44.56 -3.20
N ILE A 292 -26.38 43.27 -3.44
CA ILE A 292 -25.25 42.86 -4.29
C ILE A 292 -25.62 43.32 -5.70
N PRO A 293 -24.79 44.11 -6.41
CA PRO A 293 -25.21 44.81 -7.62
C PRO A 293 -25.90 43.88 -8.64
N GLY A 294 -27.17 44.15 -8.97
CA GLY A 294 -27.91 43.50 -10.07
C GLY A 294 -29.06 42.54 -9.71
N ASN A 295 -29.47 42.39 -8.44
CA ASN A 295 -30.60 41.51 -8.08
C ASN A 295 -31.80 42.30 -7.49
N PRO A 296 -33.00 42.28 -8.12
CA PRO A 296 -34.19 42.97 -7.64
C PRO A 296 -34.91 42.27 -6.47
N ASN A 297 -34.43 41.12 -6.01
CA ASN A 297 -35.07 40.35 -4.94
C ASN A 297 -34.25 40.45 -3.62
N PRO A 298 -34.77 41.05 -2.55
CA PRO A 298 -34.01 41.35 -1.32
C PRO A 298 -33.84 40.07 -0.50
N ALA A 299 -32.78 39.31 -0.78
CA ALA A 299 -32.55 38.01 -0.18
C ALA A 299 -31.94 38.11 1.23
N MET A 300 -32.65 38.73 2.16
CA MET A 300 -32.70 38.47 3.60
C MET A 300 -33.66 39.48 4.23
N ILE A 301 -34.44 39.02 5.20
CA ILE A 301 -35.36 39.87 5.95
C ILE A 301 -34.58 40.33 7.18
N PRO A 302 -34.45 41.65 7.42
CA PRO A 302 -33.66 42.15 8.53
C PRO A 302 -34.13 41.58 9.87
N VAL A 303 -33.21 41.51 10.82
CA VAL A 303 -33.51 41.22 12.22
C VAL A 303 -33.11 42.40 13.08
N ASN A 304 -33.83 42.56 14.18
CA ASN A 304 -33.50 43.52 15.22
C ASN A 304 -33.64 42.84 16.58
N CYS A 305 -33.03 43.47 17.58
CA CYS A 305 -32.89 42.89 18.91
C CYS A 305 -34.20 42.88 19.68
N THR A 306 -35.00 43.94 19.56
CA THR A 306 -36.28 44.10 20.29
C THR A 306 -37.43 43.22 19.81
N GLN A 307 -37.24 42.46 18.73
CA GLN A 307 -38.25 41.55 18.17
C GLN A 307 -37.82 40.09 18.22
N ASP A 308 -36.75 39.76 18.97
CA ASP A 308 -36.15 38.42 19.05
C ASP A 308 -35.94 37.79 17.68
N GLY A 309 -35.20 38.49 16.83
CA GLY A 309 -34.97 38.07 15.47
C GLY A 309 -34.04 36.85 15.37
N HIS A 310 -34.52 35.81 14.70
CA HIS A 310 -33.70 34.70 14.24
C HIS A 310 -33.79 34.58 12.74
N ALA A 311 -32.67 34.27 12.07
CA ALA A 311 -32.78 33.70 10.74
C ALA A 311 -31.77 32.59 10.47
N GLN A 312 -32.15 31.76 9.52
CA GLN A 312 -31.38 30.62 9.07
C GLN A 312 -31.39 30.59 7.56
N PHE A 313 -30.23 30.31 6.99
CA PHE A 313 -30.09 30.07 5.56
C PHE A 313 -28.96 29.10 5.28
N THR A 314 -28.96 28.55 4.08
CA THR A 314 -27.86 27.72 3.60
C THR A 314 -27.28 28.32 2.34
N PHE A 315 -25.96 28.32 2.19
CA PHE A 315 -25.25 28.84 1.02
C PHE A 315 -24.38 27.74 0.42
N PHE A 316 -24.63 27.40 -0.84
CA PHE A 316 -23.75 26.53 -1.60
C PHE A 316 -22.81 27.38 -2.46
N SER A 317 -21.52 27.29 -2.19
CA SER A 317 -20.48 27.93 -2.99
C SER A 317 -20.09 27.06 -4.17
N TYR A 318 -20.10 27.63 -5.37
CA TYR A 318 -19.52 26.99 -6.55
C TYR A 318 -18.00 27.11 -6.62
N VAL A 319 -17.43 28.09 -5.92
CA VAL A 319 -15.99 28.39 -5.95
C VAL A 319 -15.21 27.37 -5.15
N ASP A 320 -15.63 27.08 -3.92
CA ASP A 320 -14.96 26.13 -3.05
C ASP A 320 -15.72 24.80 -2.89
N LYS A 321 -16.81 24.62 -3.65
CA LYS A 321 -17.72 23.45 -3.64
C LYS A 321 -18.23 23.10 -2.25
N THR A 322 -18.44 24.11 -1.42
CA THR A 322 -18.76 23.92 0.00
C THR A 322 -20.17 24.41 0.33
N PHE A 323 -20.85 23.64 1.17
CA PHE A 323 -22.16 23.97 1.74
C PHE A 323 -22.00 24.58 3.12
N TYR A 324 -22.55 25.77 3.30
CA TYR A 324 -22.57 26.51 4.56
C TYR A 324 -23.99 26.53 5.10
N ARG A 325 -24.21 26.11 6.34
CA ARG A 325 -25.45 26.34 7.08
C ARG A 325 -25.19 27.41 8.13
N VAL A 326 -25.92 28.51 8.04
CA VAL A 326 -25.78 29.65 8.94
C VAL A 326 -27.08 29.82 9.71
N SER A 327 -26.99 29.78 11.03
CA SER A 327 -28.07 30.11 11.95
C SER A 327 -27.63 31.29 12.81
N PHE A 328 -28.49 32.28 12.95
CA PHE A 328 -28.21 33.42 13.78
C PHE A 328 -29.43 33.87 14.55
N HIS A 329 -29.17 34.44 15.71
CA HIS A 329 -30.20 34.88 16.63
C HIS A 329 -29.74 36.14 17.32
N ILE A 330 -30.69 37.03 17.56
CA ILE A 330 -30.52 38.23 18.35
C ILE A 330 -31.80 38.50 19.13
N ALA A 331 -31.66 38.77 20.43
CA ALA A 331 -32.80 39.04 21.32
C ALA A 331 -32.42 40.07 22.37
N ASP A 332 -33.40 40.85 22.81
CA ASP A 332 -33.25 41.83 23.88
C ASP A 332 -33.26 41.20 25.28
N GLY A 333 -33.71 39.94 25.35
CA GLY A 333 -33.65 39.11 26.55
C GLY A 333 -34.76 39.40 27.56
N ASP A 334 -35.78 40.16 27.15
CA ASP A 334 -36.95 40.37 28.00
C ASP A 334 -37.65 39.03 28.33
N GLY A 335 -38.24 38.93 29.53
CA GLY A 335 -38.97 37.72 29.97
C GLY A 335 -38.14 36.49 30.40
N LEU A 336 -36.85 36.38 30.06
CA LEU A 336 -36.02 35.20 30.41
C LEU A 336 -34.89 35.47 31.43
N GLY A 337 -34.69 36.73 31.83
CA GLY A 337 -33.72 37.11 32.88
C GLY A 337 -32.25 37.08 32.43
N PHE A 338 -31.99 36.80 31.15
CA PHE A 338 -30.70 37.01 30.51
C PHE A 338 -30.78 38.36 29.78
N GLY A 339 -29.82 39.27 29.99
CA GLY A 339 -29.80 40.52 29.22
C GLY A 339 -29.65 40.30 27.71
N ALA A 340 -29.69 41.37 26.92
CA ALA A 340 -29.61 41.30 25.46
C ALA A 340 -28.39 40.50 24.96
N LEU A 341 -28.65 39.49 24.12
CA LEU A 341 -27.66 38.52 23.65
C LEU A 341 -27.86 38.20 22.16
N GLY A 342 -26.74 37.97 21.46
CA GLY A 342 -26.72 37.50 20.09
C GLY A 342 -25.77 36.33 19.88
N TYR A 343 -26.05 35.47 18.91
CA TYR A 343 -25.14 34.42 18.49
C TYR A 343 -25.18 34.16 16.98
N VAL A 344 -24.08 33.62 16.48
CA VAL A 344 -23.94 33.10 15.13
C VAL A 344 -23.36 31.68 15.20
N PHE A 345 -24.11 30.72 14.66
CA PHE A 345 -23.70 29.33 14.48
C PHE A 345 -23.52 29.05 12.99
N ILE A 346 -22.38 28.46 12.64
CA ILE A 346 -22.07 28.13 11.26
C ILE A 346 -21.47 26.74 11.17
N GLU A 347 -22.03 25.96 10.25
CA GLU A 347 -21.57 24.63 9.89
C GLU A 347 -21.14 24.65 8.42
N LEU A 348 -20.00 24.03 8.13
CA LEU A 348 -19.43 23.90 6.80
C LEU A 348 -19.22 22.42 6.46
N GLN A 349 -19.72 22.03 5.28
CA GLN A 349 -19.63 20.69 4.72
C GLN A 349 -19.07 20.79 3.30
N ARG A 350 -17.92 20.14 3.05
CA ARG A 350 -17.23 20.11 1.75
C ARG A 350 -17.29 18.73 1.13
#